data_AF-A0AAI9UWS6-F1
#
_entry.id   AF-A0AAI9UWS6-F1
#
_cell.length_a   1.000
_cell.length_b   1.000
_cell.length_c   1.000
_cell.angle_alpha   90.00
_cell.angle_beta   90.00
_cell.angle_gamma   90.00
#
_symmetry.space_group_name_H-M   'P 1'
#
loop_
_entity.id
_entity.type
_entity.pdbx_description
1 polymer ?
#
loop_
_entity_poly.entity_id
_entity_poly.type
_entity_poly.pdbx_seq_one_letter_code
_entity_poly.pdbx_strand_id
1 'polypeptide(L)'
;MLVYFVLLQYLAWAAAQINFTNPIIWQDLPDIDLIRHGDAYYYSASTFQFSPGAVILRSYDLVNWKYLSHSVPSLEFGNTEGFDLSTDTFYWGGCIVGDWKTYIYTAPAVEGPWTQSSVIGICLYDAGMLIDEDDTMYVAHDNTSISVAQLSDDGLRVDDDGWPHVDFVDGQWSSSYPYPLPEHPVKPITGTDKFETLGPQYQWNHNPDNSAWAINNGLELHTATVTDDFFRAGNTLTHRILGPQSTLTVELDHSRMADGDRAGVVLFRYAAAWIGIIKSGNSTRVAMVNNILMIPDDGWHTVNKGDEIASVEVSGGIVWLRLEVGVNSFYNQEGRFSYSTDGVNFEPLGEPHEEIDRGILHFMGYRYGVFNYATLARGGAVTVKSLSIHE
;
A
#
# COMPACT_ATOMS: atom_id res chain seq x y z
N MET A 1 24.47 -74.81 16.97
CA MET A 1 24.76 -73.69 16.05
C MET A 1 23.54 -72.78 16.04
N LEU A 2 23.55 -71.71 16.84
CA LEU A 2 22.50 -70.68 16.81
C LEU A 2 23.01 -69.52 15.95
N VAL A 3 22.13 -68.97 15.10
CA VAL A 3 22.41 -67.76 14.32
C VAL A 3 21.53 -66.65 14.88
N TYR A 4 22.17 -65.58 15.38
CA TYR A 4 21.46 -64.36 15.76
C TYR A 4 21.11 -63.57 14.49
N PHE A 5 19.82 -63.36 14.24
CA PHE A 5 19.36 -62.31 13.34
C PHE A 5 19.18 -61.01 14.13
N VAL A 6 19.93 -59.98 13.76
CA VAL A 6 19.72 -58.61 14.25
C VAL A 6 18.81 -57.89 13.26
N LEU A 7 17.57 -57.59 13.67
CA LEU A 7 16.69 -56.73 12.89
C LEU A 7 17.05 -55.26 13.17
N LEU A 8 17.71 -54.60 12.22
CA LEU A 8 17.85 -53.15 12.21
C LEU A 8 16.56 -52.53 11.66
N GLN A 9 15.68 -52.06 12.55
CA GLN A 9 14.52 -51.27 12.16
C GLN A 9 14.97 -49.86 11.77
N TYR A 10 14.98 -49.58 10.46
CA TYR A 10 15.05 -48.22 9.95
C TYR A 10 13.71 -47.52 10.21
N LEU A 11 13.62 -46.82 11.35
CA LEU A 11 12.60 -45.80 11.56
C LEU A 11 12.96 -44.57 10.71
N ALA A 12 12.43 -44.54 9.49
CA ALA A 12 12.44 -43.34 8.68
C ALA A 12 11.54 -42.29 9.36
N TRP A 13 12.15 -41.25 9.92
CA TRP A 13 11.43 -40.08 10.41
C TRP A 13 10.94 -39.28 9.20
N ALA A 14 9.71 -39.56 8.76
CA ALA A 14 8.99 -38.65 7.91
C ALA A 14 8.77 -37.35 8.70
N ALA A 15 9.51 -36.30 8.35
CA ALA A 15 9.19 -34.96 8.82
C ALA A 15 7.76 -34.63 8.38
N ALA A 16 6.96 -34.07 9.30
CA ALA A 16 5.60 -33.67 8.95
C ALA A 16 5.67 -32.61 7.84
N GLN A 17 4.92 -32.82 6.75
CA GLN A 17 4.83 -31.86 5.67
C GLN A 17 4.09 -30.62 6.19
N ILE A 18 4.80 -29.50 6.27
CA ILE A 18 4.21 -28.20 6.62
C ILE A 18 3.54 -27.67 5.35
N ASN A 19 2.33 -27.13 5.50
CA ASN A 19 1.54 -26.51 4.44
C ASN A 19 1.25 -25.07 4.83
N PHE A 20 1.14 -24.19 3.84
CA PHE A 20 0.63 -22.83 4.02
C PHE A 20 -0.84 -22.74 3.57
N THR A 21 -1.52 -21.67 3.97
CA THR A 21 -2.90 -21.37 3.60
C THR A 21 -2.98 -20.13 2.72
N ASN A 22 -3.75 -20.19 1.63
CA ASN A 22 -4.07 -19.00 0.83
C ASN A 22 -5.20 -18.17 1.49
N PRO A 23 -5.18 -16.82 1.34
CA PRO A 23 -4.15 -16.02 0.67
C PRO A 23 -2.89 -15.84 1.53
N ILE A 24 -1.71 -15.94 0.90
CA ILE A 24 -0.40 -15.70 1.56
C ILE A 24 -0.20 -14.27 2.04
N ILE A 25 -0.85 -13.29 1.40
CA ILE A 25 -0.92 -11.90 1.85
C ILE A 25 -2.37 -11.44 1.66
N TRP A 26 -3.04 -11.02 2.75
CA TRP A 26 -4.41 -10.48 2.66
C TRP A 26 -4.38 -8.94 2.65
N GLN A 27 -3.76 -8.37 1.62
CA GLN A 27 -3.61 -6.92 1.41
C GLN A 27 -3.80 -6.57 -0.07
N ASP A 28 -4.14 -5.30 -0.34
CA ASP A 28 -4.32 -4.75 -1.70
C ASP A 28 -2.99 -4.58 -2.45
N LEU A 29 -2.44 -5.68 -2.95
CA LEU A 29 -1.26 -5.73 -3.81
C LEU A 29 -1.69 -6.28 -5.19
N PRO A 30 -2.11 -5.41 -6.13
CA PRO A 30 -2.47 -5.79 -7.49
C PRO A 30 -1.23 -5.85 -8.41
N ASP A 31 -1.43 -6.45 -9.58
CA ASP A 31 -0.48 -6.48 -10.71
C ASP A 31 0.92 -6.94 -10.28
N ILE A 32 0.98 -8.17 -9.72
CA ILE A 32 2.20 -8.79 -9.24
C ILE A 32 3.18 -9.09 -10.39
N ASP A 33 4.40 -8.59 -10.25
CA ASP A 33 5.60 -9.16 -10.88
C ASP A 33 6.48 -9.81 -9.81
N LEU A 34 7.10 -10.95 -10.13
CA LEU A 34 7.76 -11.84 -9.18
C LEU A 34 9.08 -12.38 -9.74
N ILE A 35 10.20 -11.80 -9.29
CA ILE A 35 11.54 -12.26 -9.63
C ILE A 35 12.23 -12.96 -8.45
N ARG A 36 13.29 -13.71 -8.74
CA ARG A 36 14.22 -14.26 -7.73
C ARG A 36 15.63 -13.75 -8.00
N HIS A 37 16.28 -13.22 -6.97
CA HIS A 37 17.69 -12.83 -7.02
C HIS A 37 18.42 -13.40 -5.79
N GLY A 38 19.39 -14.28 -6.04
CA GLY A 38 20.12 -15.01 -4.99
C GLY A 38 19.24 -16.05 -4.25
N ASP A 39 19.18 -15.93 -2.93
CA ASP A 39 18.33 -16.73 -2.04
C ASP A 39 16.95 -16.10 -1.79
N ALA A 40 16.70 -14.89 -2.30
CA ALA A 40 15.49 -14.12 -2.06
C ALA A 40 14.58 -13.99 -3.30
N TYR A 41 13.28 -13.89 -3.02
CA TYR A 41 12.21 -13.58 -3.96
C TYR A 41 11.72 -12.15 -3.74
N TYR A 42 11.38 -11.47 -4.83
CA TYR A 42 10.99 -10.07 -4.83
C TYR A 42 9.69 -9.89 -5.60
N TYR A 43 8.74 -9.21 -4.96
CA TYR A 43 7.39 -8.93 -5.44
C TYR A 43 7.31 -7.43 -5.73
N SER A 44 6.98 -7.04 -6.96
CA SER A 44 6.58 -5.68 -7.33
C SER A 44 5.05 -5.60 -7.47
N ALA A 45 4.43 -4.51 -7.02
CA ALA A 45 2.98 -4.31 -7.09
C ALA A 45 2.57 -2.92 -7.60
N SER A 46 1.45 -2.86 -8.32
CA SER A 46 0.80 -1.62 -8.74
C SER A 46 0.36 -0.75 -7.56
N THR A 47 0.39 0.57 -7.76
CA THR A 47 0.10 1.57 -6.71
C THR A 47 -0.77 2.74 -7.15
N PHE A 48 -1.17 2.83 -8.43
CA PHE A 48 -1.95 3.95 -8.97
C PHE A 48 -1.36 5.31 -8.55
N GLN A 49 -2.16 6.22 -8.00
CA GLN A 49 -1.71 7.56 -7.55
C GLN A 49 -1.01 7.60 -6.18
N PHE A 50 -0.76 6.45 -5.54
CA PHE A 50 -0.07 6.42 -4.24
C PHE A 50 1.45 6.62 -4.41
N SER A 51 2.03 7.51 -3.61
CA SER A 51 3.43 7.96 -3.68
C SER A 51 4.16 7.67 -2.35
N PRO A 52 5.36 7.06 -2.33
CA PRO A 52 6.10 6.52 -3.48
C PRO A 52 5.33 5.38 -4.16
N GLY A 53 5.52 5.22 -5.47
CA GLY A 53 4.85 4.23 -6.31
C GLY A 53 5.63 2.91 -6.44
N ALA A 54 5.05 1.92 -7.12
CA ALA A 54 5.66 0.60 -7.40
C ALA A 54 6.30 -0.05 -6.16
N VAL A 55 5.47 -0.60 -5.27
CA VAL A 55 5.95 -1.12 -3.97
C VAL A 55 6.66 -2.46 -4.14
N ILE A 56 7.79 -2.63 -3.44
CA ILE A 56 8.57 -3.86 -3.47
C ILE A 56 8.52 -4.57 -2.10
N LEU A 57 8.22 -5.86 -2.11
CA LEU A 57 8.31 -6.77 -0.97
C LEU A 57 9.37 -7.84 -1.22
N ARG A 58 10.00 -8.35 -0.14
CA ARG A 58 10.93 -9.49 -0.17
C ARG A 58 10.40 -10.66 0.65
N SER A 59 10.64 -11.88 0.16
CA SER A 59 10.50 -13.15 0.88
C SER A 59 11.73 -14.04 0.63
N TYR A 60 11.94 -15.05 1.48
CA TYR A 60 12.90 -16.14 1.25
C TYR A 60 12.21 -17.49 1.04
N ASP A 61 10.87 -17.52 1.13
CA ASP A 61 10.07 -18.76 1.18
C ASP A 61 8.73 -18.69 0.43
N LEU A 62 8.48 -17.59 -0.29
CA LEU A 62 7.24 -17.27 -1.02
C LEU A 62 5.97 -17.13 -0.17
N VAL A 63 6.04 -17.27 1.16
CA VAL A 63 4.89 -17.22 2.08
C VAL A 63 4.99 -16.03 3.03
N ASN A 64 6.15 -15.83 3.65
CA ASN A 64 6.44 -14.72 4.55
C ASN A 64 7.00 -13.53 3.76
N TRP A 65 6.21 -12.46 3.64
CA TRP A 65 6.55 -11.27 2.84
C TRP A 65 6.73 -10.02 3.70
N LYS A 66 7.82 -9.27 3.44
CA LYS A 66 8.15 -8.02 4.13
C LYS A 66 8.30 -6.88 3.12
N TYR A 67 7.62 -5.76 3.34
CA TYR A 67 7.88 -4.49 2.65
C TYR A 67 9.37 -4.11 2.72
N LEU A 68 9.94 -3.76 1.57
CA LEU A 68 11.37 -3.49 1.41
C LEU A 68 11.64 -2.06 0.95
N SER A 69 11.05 -1.66 -0.18
CA SER A 69 11.41 -0.45 -0.92
C SER A 69 10.32 -0.10 -1.94
N HIS A 70 10.60 0.87 -2.82
CA HIS A 70 9.71 1.36 -3.86
C HIS A 70 10.52 1.74 -5.10
N SER A 71 10.08 1.30 -6.29
CA SER A 71 10.79 1.59 -7.55
C SER A 71 10.62 3.04 -8.01
N VAL A 72 9.56 3.73 -7.58
CA VAL A 72 9.23 5.11 -7.99
C VAL A 72 9.16 6.03 -6.76
N PRO A 73 10.27 6.69 -6.35
CA PRO A 73 10.33 7.46 -5.10
C PRO A 73 9.42 8.69 -5.03
N SER A 74 9.06 9.28 -6.17
CA SER A 74 8.04 10.31 -6.34
C SER A 74 7.48 10.21 -7.76
N LEU A 75 6.21 10.55 -7.96
CA LEU A 75 5.50 10.39 -9.24
C LEU A 75 5.85 11.53 -10.23
N GLU A 76 7.14 11.72 -10.51
CA GLU A 76 7.69 12.82 -11.33
C GLU A 76 7.72 12.48 -12.83
N PHE A 77 6.55 12.18 -13.40
CA PHE A 77 6.36 11.76 -14.78
C PHE A 77 6.64 12.89 -15.79
N GLY A 78 7.92 13.24 -15.99
CA GLY A 78 8.33 14.26 -16.96
C GLY A 78 9.82 14.60 -17.11
N ASN A 79 10.72 14.26 -16.16
CA ASN A 79 12.14 14.67 -16.21
C ASN A 79 13.11 13.48 -16.29
N THR A 80 14.11 13.53 -17.17
CA THR A 80 15.20 12.54 -17.24
C THR A 80 16.56 13.22 -17.29
N GLU A 81 17.50 12.69 -16.49
CA GLU A 81 18.94 12.82 -16.74
C GLU A 81 19.49 11.40 -16.91
N GLY A 82 20.33 11.17 -17.92
CA GLY A 82 20.77 9.83 -18.30
C GLY A 82 21.85 9.25 -17.39
N PHE A 83 21.93 7.92 -17.34
CA PHE A 83 22.91 7.17 -16.54
C PHE A 83 23.53 5.98 -17.30
N ASP A 84 24.53 5.35 -16.70
CA ASP A 84 25.40 4.30 -17.24
C ASP A 84 25.06 2.94 -16.57
N LEU A 85 25.35 1.81 -17.23
CA LEU A 85 24.80 0.50 -16.83
C LEU A 85 25.83 -0.48 -16.27
N SER A 86 25.34 -1.42 -15.46
CA SER A 86 26.12 -2.49 -14.85
C SER A 86 25.27 -3.76 -14.71
N THR A 87 25.90 -4.93 -14.63
CA THR A 87 25.20 -6.22 -14.59
C THR A 87 24.41 -6.48 -13.30
N ASP A 88 24.64 -5.69 -12.24
CA ASP A 88 23.90 -5.77 -10.97
C ASP A 88 22.77 -4.72 -10.89
N THR A 89 22.37 -4.11 -12.02
CA THR A 89 21.31 -3.10 -12.07
C THR A 89 19.92 -3.73 -12.08
N PHE A 90 19.07 -3.33 -11.14
CA PHE A 90 17.64 -3.62 -11.14
C PHE A 90 16.88 -2.60 -12.00
N TYR A 91 15.84 -3.06 -12.69
CA TYR A 91 15.00 -2.26 -13.58
C TYR A 91 13.53 -2.37 -13.15
N TRP A 92 12.77 -1.30 -13.34
CA TRP A 92 11.31 -1.29 -13.29
C TRP A 92 10.79 -0.48 -14.47
N GLY A 93 9.83 -1.04 -15.21
CA GLY A 93 9.16 -0.37 -16.32
C GLY A 93 7.65 -0.37 -16.12
N GLY A 94 7.00 0.76 -16.37
CA GLY A 94 5.54 0.85 -16.33
C GLY A 94 4.98 1.93 -17.26
N CYS A 95 3.90 1.63 -17.98
CA CYS A 95 3.16 2.63 -18.74
C CYS A 95 2.28 3.49 -17.81
N ILE A 96 2.30 4.80 -18.04
CA ILE A 96 1.42 5.77 -17.39
C ILE A 96 0.33 6.20 -18.38
N VAL A 97 -0.89 5.69 -18.20
CA VAL A 97 -2.06 5.96 -19.06
C VAL A 97 -2.41 7.46 -19.16
N GLY A 98 -1.97 8.28 -18.20
CA GLY A 98 -2.15 9.73 -18.22
C GLY A 98 -1.39 10.47 -19.33
N ASP A 99 -0.29 9.92 -19.85
CA ASP A 99 0.48 10.51 -20.96
C ASP A 99 0.89 9.51 -22.06
N TRP A 100 0.51 8.24 -21.91
CA TRP A 100 0.74 7.13 -22.82
C TRP A 100 2.23 6.85 -23.12
N LYS A 101 3.08 6.97 -22.09
CA LYS A 101 4.51 6.61 -22.15
C LYS A 101 4.88 5.55 -21.11
N THR A 102 5.90 4.76 -21.41
CA THR A 102 6.54 3.86 -20.43
C THR A 102 7.74 4.53 -19.79
N TYR A 103 7.76 4.53 -18.46
CA TYR A 103 8.81 5.11 -17.63
C TYR A 103 9.73 4.01 -17.11
N ILE A 104 11.05 4.16 -17.27
CA ILE A 104 12.04 3.19 -16.79
C ILE A 104 12.79 3.78 -15.59
N TYR A 105 12.74 3.06 -14.48
CA TYR A 105 13.50 3.34 -13.25
C TYR A 105 14.56 2.25 -13.05
N THR A 106 15.73 2.63 -12.55
CA THR A 106 16.80 1.69 -12.22
C THR A 106 17.37 1.90 -10.82
N ALA A 107 17.99 0.87 -10.25
CA ALA A 107 18.73 0.93 -8.98
C ALA A 107 19.90 -0.07 -8.94
N PRO A 108 21.00 0.20 -8.20
CA PRO A 108 22.11 -0.73 -7.99
C PRO A 108 21.82 -1.79 -6.91
N ALA A 109 20.62 -1.78 -6.31
CA ALA A 109 20.12 -2.74 -5.34
C ALA A 109 18.59 -2.61 -5.24
N VAL A 110 17.89 -3.66 -4.83
CA VAL A 110 16.42 -3.61 -4.68
C VAL A 110 15.99 -2.58 -3.62
N GLU A 111 16.75 -2.45 -2.55
CA GLU A 111 16.61 -1.40 -1.52
C GLU A 111 16.76 0.05 -2.08
N GLY A 112 17.27 0.23 -3.31
CA GLY A 112 17.55 1.51 -3.94
C GLY A 112 19.03 1.95 -3.81
N PRO A 113 19.35 3.22 -4.13
CA PRO A 113 18.43 4.28 -4.55
C PRO A 113 17.87 4.03 -5.97
N TRP A 114 16.58 4.29 -6.15
CA TRP A 114 15.91 4.19 -7.45
C TRP A 114 15.89 5.53 -8.18
N THR A 115 16.17 5.53 -9.48
CA THR A 115 16.26 6.74 -10.32
C THR A 115 15.61 6.54 -11.69
N GLN A 116 14.81 7.51 -12.14
CA GLN A 116 14.21 7.50 -13.49
C GLN A 116 15.29 7.67 -14.55
N SER A 117 15.61 6.59 -15.25
CA SER A 117 16.70 6.53 -16.23
C SER A 117 16.26 6.91 -17.64
N SER A 118 15.01 6.62 -18.00
CA SER A 118 14.48 6.95 -19.33
C SER A 118 12.96 7.07 -19.36
N VAL A 119 12.46 7.56 -20.51
CA VAL A 119 11.04 7.52 -20.87
C VAL A 119 10.93 7.06 -22.32
N ILE A 120 10.28 5.93 -22.54
CA ILE A 120 9.98 5.38 -23.86
C ILE A 120 8.72 6.10 -24.39
N GLY A 121 8.79 6.61 -25.62
CA GLY A 121 7.74 7.45 -26.22
C GLY A 121 6.44 6.73 -26.63
N ILE A 122 6.22 5.50 -26.17
CA ILE A 122 5.02 4.68 -26.36
C ILE A 122 4.63 4.01 -25.04
N CYS A 123 3.37 3.64 -24.91
CA CYS A 123 2.85 2.86 -23.79
C CYS A 123 3.04 1.36 -24.06
N LEU A 124 3.93 0.72 -23.31
CA LEU A 124 3.94 -0.73 -23.14
C LEU A 124 2.91 -1.05 -22.05
N TYR A 125 1.66 -1.26 -22.46
CA TYR A 125 0.51 -1.47 -21.57
C TYR A 125 0.53 -2.89 -20.97
N ASP A 126 0.18 -3.07 -19.69
CA ASP A 126 0.27 -4.36 -18.98
C ASP A 126 1.63 -5.08 -19.18
N ALA A 127 2.74 -4.32 -19.07
CA ALA A 127 4.09 -4.79 -19.36
C ALA A 127 4.61 -5.87 -18.38
N GLY A 128 5.14 -6.98 -18.91
CA GLY A 128 5.93 -7.97 -18.19
C GLY A 128 7.33 -8.11 -18.83
N MET A 129 8.39 -7.98 -18.03
CA MET A 129 9.77 -7.85 -18.52
C MET A 129 10.59 -9.13 -18.28
N LEU A 130 11.41 -9.51 -19.26
CA LEU A 130 12.37 -10.60 -19.24
C LEU A 130 13.78 -10.03 -19.48
N ILE A 131 14.78 -10.63 -18.86
CA ILE A 131 16.19 -10.50 -19.24
C ILE A 131 16.67 -11.94 -19.52
N ASP A 132 17.10 -12.22 -20.74
CA ASP A 132 17.44 -13.57 -21.20
C ASP A 132 18.92 -13.94 -20.92
N GLU A 133 19.31 -15.19 -21.17
CA GLU A 133 20.63 -15.75 -20.83
C GLU A 133 21.83 -15.08 -21.52
N ASP A 134 21.62 -14.20 -22.51
CA ASP A 134 22.65 -13.43 -23.21
C ASP A 134 22.63 -11.91 -22.93
N ASP A 135 22.02 -11.52 -21.80
CA ASP A 135 21.75 -10.14 -21.35
C ASP A 135 20.73 -9.35 -22.22
N THR A 136 20.14 -9.97 -23.24
CA THR A 136 19.07 -9.34 -24.05
C THR A 136 17.79 -9.16 -23.24
N MET A 137 17.25 -7.95 -23.22
CA MET A 137 16.02 -7.62 -22.50
C MET A 137 14.81 -7.75 -23.43
N TYR A 138 13.65 -8.19 -22.91
CA TYR A 138 12.37 -8.24 -23.63
C TYR A 138 11.22 -7.74 -22.75
N VAL A 139 10.17 -7.18 -23.36
CA VAL A 139 8.92 -6.81 -22.67
C VAL A 139 7.73 -7.37 -23.44
N ALA A 140 6.94 -8.25 -22.82
CA ALA A 140 5.61 -8.56 -23.30
C ALA A 140 4.62 -7.46 -22.88
N HIS A 141 3.67 -7.10 -23.73
CA HIS A 141 2.69 -6.04 -23.44
C HIS A 141 1.40 -6.18 -24.27
N ASP A 142 0.50 -5.22 -24.11
CA ASP A 142 -0.84 -5.07 -24.70
C ASP A 142 -1.93 -5.98 -24.12
N ASN A 143 -3.19 -5.60 -24.37
CA ASN A 143 -4.39 -6.26 -23.87
C ASN A 143 -5.22 -6.81 -25.04
N THR A 144 -5.84 -7.98 -24.88
CA THR A 144 -6.61 -8.78 -25.88
C THR A 144 -5.82 -9.32 -27.08
N SER A 145 -4.64 -8.78 -27.38
CA SER A 145 -3.66 -9.32 -28.32
C SER A 145 -2.29 -8.92 -27.81
N ILE A 146 -1.43 -9.90 -27.55
CA ILE A 146 -0.14 -9.68 -26.88
C ILE A 146 0.93 -9.39 -27.91
N SER A 147 1.73 -8.36 -27.63
CA SER A 147 2.94 -7.96 -28.35
C SER A 147 4.18 -8.32 -27.53
N VAL A 148 5.33 -8.52 -28.17
CA VAL A 148 6.64 -8.63 -27.50
C VAL A 148 7.56 -7.51 -27.98
N ALA A 149 8.49 -7.10 -27.12
CA ALA A 149 9.33 -5.94 -27.29
C ALA A 149 10.75 -6.10 -26.69
N GLN A 150 11.64 -6.76 -27.42
CA GLN A 150 13.09 -6.85 -27.18
C GLN A 150 13.68 -5.45 -26.99
N LEU A 151 14.07 -5.08 -25.77
CA LEU A 151 14.77 -3.83 -25.50
C LEU A 151 16.24 -3.97 -25.94
N SER A 152 16.85 -2.87 -26.36
CA SER A 152 18.27 -2.81 -26.75
C SER A 152 19.19 -3.17 -25.57
N ASP A 153 20.49 -3.29 -25.83
CA ASP A 153 21.56 -3.48 -24.84
C ASP A 153 21.49 -2.49 -23.65
N ASP A 154 20.88 -1.31 -23.85
CA ASP A 154 20.68 -0.25 -22.86
C ASP A 154 19.30 -0.27 -22.15
N GLY A 155 18.42 -1.21 -22.51
CA GLY A 155 17.05 -1.34 -22.00
C GLY A 155 16.03 -0.37 -22.61
N LEU A 156 16.26 0.18 -23.83
CA LEU A 156 15.46 1.32 -24.33
C LEU A 156 14.63 1.15 -25.63
N ARG A 157 14.78 0.09 -26.47
CA ARG A 157 14.10 -0.01 -27.82
C ARG A 157 13.90 -1.46 -28.36
N VAL A 158 12.77 -1.70 -29.08
CA VAL A 158 11.86 -2.89 -29.23
C VAL A 158 12.02 -3.89 -30.44
N ASP A 159 11.94 -5.24 -30.24
CA ASP A 159 11.52 -6.35 -31.19
C ASP A 159 11.00 -7.73 -30.56
N ASP A 160 11.23 -8.98 -31.03
CA ASP A 160 10.45 -10.25 -30.71
C ASP A 160 11.30 -11.46 -30.12
N ASP A 161 10.90 -12.58 -29.43
CA ASP A 161 9.70 -13.21 -28.76
C ASP A 161 10.10 -14.52 -27.93
N GLY A 162 9.41 -14.94 -26.83
CA GLY A 162 9.57 -16.26 -26.13
C GLY A 162 8.97 -16.46 -24.69
N TRP A 163 8.41 -17.65 -24.32
CA TRP A 163 7.59 -17.86 -23.07
C TRP A 163 7.54 -19.28 -22.37
N PRO A 164 7.18 -19.40 -21.05
CA PRO A 164 7.03 -20.67 -20.26
C PRO A 164 5.57 -21.06 -19.82
N HIS A 165 5.39 -21.99 -18.84
CA HIS A 165 4.10 -22.65 -18.43
C HIS A 165 3.94 -22.88 -16.88
N VAL A 166 2.73 -23.20 -16.39
CA VAL A 166 2.33 -23.34 -14.96
C VAL A 166 1.58 -24.66 -14.63
N ASP A 167 1.80 -25.25 -13.45
CA ASP A 167 1.13 -26.49 -12.98
C ASP A 167 -0.11 -26.26 -12.08
N PHE A 168 -1.10 -27.15 -12.16
CA PHE A 168 -2.38 -27.11 -11.41
C PHE A 168 -2.65 -28.39 -10.61
N VAL A 169 -3.46 -28.30 -9.55
CA VAL A 169 -3.95 -29.47 -8.75
C VAL A 169 -5.41 -29.73 -9.11
N ASP A 170 -5.72 -30.96 -9.55
CA ASP A 170 -7.05 -31.37 -10.07
C ASP A 170 -7.64 -30.41 -11.12
N GLY A 171 -6.77 -29.68 -11.85
CA GLY A 171 -7.16 -28.67 -12.85
C GLY A 171 -7.61 -27.32 -12.26
N GLN A 172 -7.34 -27.04 -10.99
CA GLN A 172 -7.68 -25.80 -10.30
C GLN A 172 -6.52 -25.25 -9.44
N TRP A 173 -6.69 -24.04 -8.93
CA TRP A 173 -5.79 -23.43 -7.96
C TRP A 173 -6.21 -23.85 -6.53
N SER A 174 -5.31 -24.47 -5.77
CA SER A 174 -5.62 -24.98 -4.43
C SER A 174 -5.62 -23.88 -3.35
N SER A 175 -6.46 -24.07 -2.32
CA SER A 175 -6.47 -23.24 -1.10
C SER A 175 -5.26 -23.48 -0.18
N SER A 176 -4.53 -24.58 -0.39
CA SER A 176 -3.27 -24.88 0.29
C SER A 176 -2.35 -25.72 -0.60
N TYR A 177 -1.05 -25.46 -0.53
CA TYR A 177 0.00 -26.27 -1.14
C TYR A 177 1.03 -26.67 -0.06
N PRO A 178 1.88 -27.67 -0.33
CA PRO A 178 3.11 -27.87 0.43
C PRO A 178 3.92 -26.57 0.52
N TYR A 179 4.60 -26.32 1.65
CA TYR A 179 5.55 -25.21 1.72
C TYR A 179 6.63 -25.38 0.64
N PRO A 180 6.91 -24.35 -0.19
CA PRO A 180 7.81 -24.51 -1.34
C PRO A 180 9.29 -24.56 -0.92
N LEU A 181 9.63 -24.05 0.26
CA LEU A 181 10.97 -23.88 0.82
C LEU A 181 10.93 -24.06 2.35
N PRO A 182 12.07 -23.99 3.08
CA PRO A 182 12.05 -23.85 4.55
C PRO A 182 11.34 -22.56 4.98
N GLU A 183 10.76 -22.53 6.19
CA GLU A 183 10.09 -21.33 6.70
C GLU A 183 11.10 -20.23 7.06
N HIS A 184 10.84 -19.00 6.61
CA HIS A 184 11.65 -17.81 6.87
C HIS A 184 10.78 -16.67 7.45
N PRO A 185 10.34 -16.78 8.72
CA PRO A 185 9.41 -15.84 9.33
C PRO A 185 9.94 -14.40 9.39
N VAL A 186 9.09 -13.44 9.03
CA VAL A 186 9.38 -12.00 9.05
C VAL A 186 8.76 -11.31 10.28
N LYS A 187 9.15 -10.07 10.57
CA LYS A 187 8.42 -9.24 11.53
C LYS A 187 6.99 -9.01 10.99
N PRO A 188 5.92 -9.25 11.78
CA PRO A 188 4.56 -8.92 11.38
C PRO A 188 4.40 -7.44 10.99
N ILE A 189 3.46 -7.20 10.08
CA ILE A 189 3.03 -5.85 9.68
C ILE A 189 2.12 -5.21 10.75
N THR A 190 1.50 -6.03 11.62
CA THR A 190 0.76 -5.60 12.81
C THR A 190 1.68 -5.13 13.94
N GLY A 191 1.10 -4.39 14.88
CA GLY A 191 1.79 -3.74 15.99
C GLY A 191 1.73 -2.21 15.90
N THR A 192 2.56 -1.55 16.71
CA THR A 192 2.60 -0.08 16.82
C THR A 192 3.84 0.49 16.13
N ASP A 193 3.64 1.42 15.21
CA ASP A 193 4.67 2.36 14.76
C ASP A 193 4.59 3.66 15.60
N LYS A 194 5.74 4.29 15.83
CA LYS A 194 5.91 5.59 16.51
C LYS A 194 6.59 6.64 15.63
N PHE A 195 6.78 6.31 14.36
CA PHE A 195 7.44 7.14 13.36
C PHE A 195 8.85 7.55 13.79
N GLU A 196 9.71 6.55 14.04
CA GLU A 196 11.17 6.76 14.09
C GLU A 196 11.73 7.05 12.68
N THR A 197 11.12 6.42 11.67
CA THR A 197 11.32 6.63 10.23
C THR A 197 10.00 6.37 9.51
N LEU A 198 9.77 6.95 8.33
CA LEU A 198 8.61 6.59 7.51
C LEU A 198 8.92 5.27 6.78
N GLY A 199 8.29 4.18 7.23
CA GLY A 199 8.54 2.84 6.68
C GLY A 199 7.87 2.58 5.31
N PRO A 200 8.38 1.63 4.50
CA PRO A 200 7.89 1.32 3.15
C PRO A 200 6.49 0.68 3.10
N GLN A 201 5.84 0.48 4.24
CA GLN A 201 4.42 0.12 4.31
C GLN A 201 3.46 1.31 4.08
N TYR A 202 3.96 2.55 4.15
CA TYR A 202 3.17 3.76 4.02
C TYR A 202 3.30 4.42 2.65
N GLN A 203 2.20 4.96 2.12
CA GLN A 203 2.19 5.75 0.88
C GLN A 203 1.22 6.93 1.00
N TRP A 204 1.63 8.11 0.57
CA TRP A 204 0.78 9.31 0.44
C TRP A 204 -0.21 9.15 -0.72
N ASN A 205 -1.40 9.74 -0.61
CA ASN A 205 -2.29 9.95 -1.75
C ASN A 205 -1.77 11.13 -2.60
N HIS A 206 -1.29 10.85 -3.82
CA HIS A 206 -0.43 11.73 -4.64
C HIS A 206 0.90 12.10 -3.96
N ASN A 207 1.76 12.85 -4.67
CA ASN A 207 3.04 13.32 -4.12
C ASN A 207 2.79 14.30 -2.95
N PRO A 208 3.50 14.17 -1.82
CA PRO A 208 3.35 15.05 -0.67
C PRO A 208 4.00 16.43 -0.89
N ASP A 209 3.41 17.46 -0.27
CA ASP A 209 4.12 18.70 0.07
C ASP A 209 5.14 18.36 1.17
N ASN A 210 6.38 18.09 0.76
CA ASN A 210 7.51 17.79 1.64
C ASN A 210 7.93 18.97 2.55
N SER A 211 7.32 20.15 2.43
CA SER A 211 7.44 21.24 3.40
C SER A 211 6.38 21.20 4.51
N ALA A 212 5.39 20.31 4.40
CA ALA A 212 4.23 20.22 5.28
C ALA A 212 4.13 18.89 6.07
N TRP A 213 5.17 18.07 6.09
CA TRP A 213 5.29 16.95 7.03
C TRP A 213 6.73 16.82 7.55
N ALA A 214 6.89 16.22 8.73
CA ALA A 214 8.19 15.91 9.31
C ALA A 214 8.09 14.72 10.26
N ILE A 215 9.22 14.09 10.58
CA ILE A 215 9.34 13.12 11.68
C ILE A 215 10.10 13.77 12.83
N ASN A 216 9.43 13.87 13.98
CA ASN A 216 9.95 14.49 15.20
C ASN A 216 9.14 13.99 16.41
N ASN A 217 9.55 12.86 16.99
CA ASN A 217 8.85 12.22 18.12
C ASN A 217 7.37 11.91 17.79
N GLY A 218 7.17 11.25 16.65
CA GLY A 218 5.90 11.12 15.94
C GLY A 218 5.96 11.75 14.55
N LEU A 219 4.94 11.50 13.73
CA LEU A 219 4.76 12.13 12.41
C LEU A 219 4.02 13.46 12.59
N GLU A 220 4.69 14.59 12.33
CA GLU A 220 4.07 15.90 12.25
C GLU A 220 3.41 16.09 10.88
N LEU A 221 2.13 16.46 10.86
CA LEU A 221 1.38 16.85 9.67
C LEU A 221 0.92 18.30 9.82
N HIS A 222 1.49 19.20 9.02
CA HIS A 222 1.02 20.58 8.89
C HIS A 222 -0.10 20.65 7.85
N THR A 223 -0.99 21.63 7.95
CA THR A 223 -2.03 21.81 6.92
C THR A 223 -1.40 22.18 5.57
N ALA A 224 -1.47 21.24 4.62
CA ALA A 224 -0.87 21.37 3.28
C ALA A 224 -1.81 22.10 2.28
N THR A 225 -3.11 21.82 2.35
CA THR A 225 -4.14 22.44 1.48
C THR A 225 -5.11 23.29 2.31
N VAL A 226 -5.63 24.37 1.71
CA VAL A 226 -6.88 25.01 2.14
C VAL A 226 -8.02 24.51 1.24
N THR A 227 -8.95 23.74 1.79
CA THR A 227 -10.06 23.08 1.07
C THR A 227 -11.19 22.74 2.04
N ASP A 228 -12.43 22.69 1.56
CA ASP A 228 -13.56 22.07 2.27
C ASP A 228 -13.80 20.61 1.83
N ASP A 229 -13.29 20.25 0.64
CA ASP A 229 -13.30 18.91 0.03
C ASP A 229 -12.11 18.07 0.51
N PHE A 230 -12.40 16.94 1.15
CA PHE A 230 -11.40 16.00 1.68
C PHE A 230 -10.47 15.42 0.60
N PHE A 231 -10.97 15.08 -0.59
CA PHE A 231 -10.15 14.44 -1.62
C PHE A 231 -9.06 15.37 -2.18
N ARG A 232 -9.19 16.67 -1.93
CA ARG A 232 -8.21 17.70 -2.33
C ARG A 232 -7.16 17.96 -1.24
N ALA A 233 -7.23 17.26 -0.10
CA ALA A 233 -6.27 17.35 0.99
C ALA A 233 -4.95 16.64 0.63
N GLY A 234 -3.91 17.42 0.34
CA GLY A 234 -2.55 16.89 0.24
C GLY A 234 -2.06 16.35 1.58
N ASN A 235 -1.01 15.53 1.55
CA ASN A 235 -0.40 14.90 2.74
C ASN A 235 -1.37 14.01 3.54
N THR A 236 -2.32 13.36 2.86
CA THR A 236 -3.02 12.19 3.41
C THR A 236 -2.11 10.97 3.30
N LEU A 237 -1.55 10.50 4.42
CA LEU A 237 -0.72 9.29 4.47
C LEU A 237 -1.61 8.06 4.58
N THR A 238 -1.35 7.00 3.80
CA THR A 238 -2.15 5.77 3.78
C THR A 238 -1.36 4.51 4.14
N HIS A 239 -2.09 3.51 4.65
CA HIS A 239 -1.65 2.14 4.86
C HIS A 239 -2.74 1.19 4.35
N ARG A 240 -2.36 0.03 3.81
CA ARG A 240 -3.34 -0.99 3.37
C ARG A 240 -4.10 -1.57 4.57
N ILE A 241 -5.37 -1.94 4.37
CA ILE A 241 -6.13 -2.69 5.37
C ILE A 241 -5.68 -4.15 5.31
N LEU A 242 -5.59 -4.81 6.47
CA LEU A 242 -5.26 -6.24 6.57
C LEU A 242 -6.57 -7.03 6.63
N GLY A 243 -6.70 -8.08 5.81
CA GLY A 243 -7.85 -8.98 5.85
C GLY A 243 -7.63 -10.21 6.74
N PRO A 244 -8.71 -10.88 7.19
CA PRO A 244 -10.11 -10.65 6.82
C PRO A 244 -10.75 -9.43 7.51
N GLN A 245 -10.19 -9.02 8.64
CA GLN A 245 -10.58 -7.88 9.46
C GLN A 245 -9.32 -7.30 10.10
N SER A 246 -9.29 -5.98 10.31
CA SER A 246 -8.28 -5.36 11.16
C SER A 246 -8.79 -4.06 11.80
N THR A 247 -8.05 -3.58 12.81
CA THR A 247 -8.33 -2.37 13.57
C THR A 247 -7.12 -1.44 13.58
N LEU A 248 -7.29 -0.24 13.02
CA LEU A 248 -6.38 0.89 13.19
C LEU A 248 -6.67 1.59 14.52
N THR A 249 -5.65 1.99 15.26
CA THR A 249 -5.75 2.99 16.34
C THR A 249 -4.61 4.00 16.23
N VAL A 250 -4.93 5.29 16.17
CA VAL A 250 -3.99 6.40 16.07
C VAL A 250 -4.06 7.26 17.33
N GLU A 251 -2.91 7.60 17.90
CA GLU A 251 -2.74 8.59 18.97
C GLU A 251 -2.43 9.96 18.33
N LEU A 252 -3.36 10.90 18.42
CA LEU A 252 -3.30 12.19 17.72
C LEU A 252 -3.18 13.35 18.71
N ASP A 253 -2.01 13.97 18.74
CA ASP A 253 -1.78 15.26 19.40
C ASP A 253 -2.26 16.39 18.48
N HIS A 254 -3.39 16.98 18.86
CA HIS A 254 -4.10 18.03 18.13
C HIS A 254 -3.90 19.43 18.75
N SER A 255 -2.93 19.57 19.67
CA SER A 255 -2.69 20.80 20.44
C SER A 255 -2.27 22.02 19.60
N ARG A 256 -1.84 21.80 18.35
CA ARG A 256 -1.37 22.83 17.40
C ARG A 256 -2.35 23.13 16.26
N MET A 257 -3.59 22.65 16.31
CA MET A 257 -4.60 22.94 15.28
C MET A 257 -5.06 24.40 15.34
N ALA A 258 -5.13 25.04 14.16
CA ALA A 258 -5.63 26.38 13.94
C ALA A 258 -7.15 26.39 13.62
N ASP A 259 -7.76 27.57 13.63
CA ASP A 259 -9.19 27.70 13.27
C ASP A 259 -9.43 27.25 11.82
N GLY A 260 -10.41 26.37 11.63
CA GLY A 260 -10.72 25.73 10.35
C GLY A 260 -9.96 24.44 10.07
N ASP A 261 -8.99 24.02 10.89
CA ASP A 261 -8.28 22.76 10.69
C ASP A 261 -9.20 21.54 10.90
N ARG A 262 -8.97 20.50 10.10
CA ARG A 262 -9.60 19.18 10.15
C ARG A 262 -8.52 18.10 10.02
N ALA A 263 -8.43 17.23 11.00
CA ALA A 263 -7.42 16.17 11.04
C ALA A 263 -7.97 14.89 11.68
N GLY A 264 -7.62 13.72 11.16
CA GLY A 264 -8.18 12.47 11.66
C GLY A 264 -7.71 11.22 10.93
N VAL A 265 -8.47 10.13 11.12
CA VAL A 265 -8.29 8.86 10.42
C VAL A 265 -9.47 8.58 9.50
N VAL A 266 -9.17 8.11 8.30
CA VAL A 266 -10.13 7.92 7.20
C VAL A 266 -10.13 6.47 6.70
N LEU A 267 -11.33 5.96 6.40
CA LEU A 267 -11.52 4.79 5.56
C LEU A 267 -11.50 5.27 4.11
N PHE A 268 -10.36 5.12 3.44
CA PHE A 268 -10.03 5.83 2.20
C PHE A 268 -10.31 5.01 0.94
N ARG A 269 -11.23 5.51 0.11
CA ARG A 269 -11.49 5.16 -1.29
C ARG A 269 -12.36 6.26 -1.92
N TYR A 270 -12.87 6.10 -3.16
CA TYR A 270 -13.79 7.06 -3.78
C TYR A 270 -15.10 7.26 -3.02
N ALA A 271 -15.58 6.23 -2.33
CA ALA A 271 -16.50 6.36 -1.21
C ALA A 271 -15.64 6.32 0.08
N ALA A 272 -15.91 7.24 1.01
CA ALA A 272 -15.11 7.38 2.23
C ALA A 272 -15.93 7.92 3.42
N ALA A 273 -15.40 7.63 4.60
CA ALA A 273 -15.82 8.22 5.87
C ALA A 273 -14.61 8.38 6.80
N TRP A 274 -14.65 9.35 7.71
CA TRP A 274 -13.57 9.59 8.67
C TRP A 274 -14.06 9.95 10.06
N ILE A 275 -13.21 9.68 11.06
CA ILE A 275 -13.33 10.22 12.41
C ILE A 275 -12.11 11.10 12.71
N GLY A 276 -12.33 12.29 13.24
CA GLY A 276 -11.26 13.28 13.40
C GLY A 276 -11.65 14.47 14.26
N ILE A 277 -10.67 15.31 14.55
CA ILE A 277 -10.87 16.61 15.19
C ILE A 277 -11.30 17.63 14.13
N ILE A 278 -12.34 18.41 14.44
CA ILE A 278 -12.66 19.67 13.75
C ILE A 278 -12.41 20.81 14.72
N LYS A 279 -11.57 21.77 14.30
CA LYS A 279 -11.28 22.99 15.05
C LYS A 279 -12.17 24.13 14.55
N SER A 280 -12.88 24.82 15.45
CA SER A 280 -13.85 25.86 15.09
C SER A 280 -13.81 27.01 16.09
N GLY A 281 -12.95 27.98 15.82
CA GLY A 281 -12.52 29.02 16.75
C GLY A 281 -11.98 28.40 18.05
N ASN A 282 -12.70 28.65 19.15
CA ASN A 282 -12.37 28.08 20.44
C ASN A 282 -12.93 26.65 20.64
N SER A 283 -14.01 26.26 19.95
CA SER A 283 -14.56 24.89 19.98
C SER A 283 -13.57 23.89 19.38
N THR A 284 -13.59 22.66 19.90
CA THR A 284 -12.76 21.54 19.44
C THR A 284 -13.57 20.27 19.65
N ARG A 285 -13.98 19.61 18.58
CA ARG A 285 -14.82 18.40 18.67
C ARG A 285 -14.22 17.25 17.91
N VAL A 286 -14.40 16.04 18.44
CA VAL A 286 -14.29 14.83 17.62
C VAL A 286 -15.58 14.73 16.81
N ALA A 287 -15.47 14.47 15.52
CA ALA A 287 -16.58 14.32 14.59
C ALA A 287 -16.38 13.08 13.72
N MET A 288 -17.48 12.39 13.42
CA MET A 288 -17.57 11.40 12.35
C MET A 288 -18.21 12.09 11.13
N VAL A 289 -17.54 12.04 9.99
CA VAL A 289 -18.06 12.52 8.69
C VAL A 289 -18.20 11.34 7.74
N ASN A 290 -19.42 11.12 7.26
CA ASN A 290 -19.82 10.02 6.38
C ASN A 290 -20.15 10.52 4.96
N ASN A 291 -20.52 9.63 4.04
CA ASN A 291 -21.03 9.95 2.69
C ASN A 291 -20.08 10.76 1.79
N ILE A 292 -18.77 10.74 2.03
CA ILE A 292 -17.79 11.43 1.17
C ILE A 292 -17.68 10.62 -0.13
N LEU A 293 -17.93 11.23 -1.29
CA LEU A 293 -18.13 10.48 -2.53
C LEU A 293 -17.58 11.20 -3.78
N MET A 294 -16.79 10.47 -4.56
CA MET A 294 -16.47 10.71 -5.98
C MET A 294 -17.25 9.73 -6.88
N ILE A 295 -17.48 10.10 -8.15
CA ILE A 295 -18.03 9.17 -9.16
C ILE A 295 -17.02 8.84 -10.26
N PRO A 296 -17.11 7.64 -10.88
CA PRO A 296 -16.25 7.25 -12.01
C PRO A 296 -16.66 7.98 -13.30
N ASP A 297 -16.19 9.21 -13.47
CA ASP A 297 -16.33 10.00 -14.70
C ASP A 297 -14.96 10.45 -15.26
N ASP A 298 -14.97 11.32 -16.27
CA ASP A 298 -13.78 11.85 -16.98
C ASP A 298 -13.00 12.85 -16.12
N GLY A 299 -12.48 12.38 -14.98
CA GLY A 299 -11.76 13.17 -13.97
C GLY A 299 -11.97 12.75 -12.52
N TRP A 300 -12.85 11.77 -12.23
CA TRP A 300 -13.20 11.33 -10.86
C TRP A 300 -13.62 12.48 -9.93
N HIS A 301 -14.63 13.27 -10.30
CA HIS A 301 -14.98 14.44 -9.48
C HIS A 301 -15.74 14.11 -8.19
N THR A 302 -15.48 14.90 -7.14
CA THR A 302 -16.22 14.87 -5.87
C THR A 302 -17.68 15.31 -6.09
N VAL A 303 -18.64 14.45 -5.75
CA VAL A 303 -20.08 14.75 -5.76
C VAL A 303 -20.65 15.02 -4.37
N ASN A 304 -20.06 14.44 -3.31
CA ASN A 304 -20.36 14.81 -1.92
C ASN A 304 -19.05 14.97 -1.12
N LYS A 305 -18.95 16.07 -0.36
CA LYS A 305 -17.80 16.39 0.51
C LYS A 305 -17.93 15.79 1.91
N GLY A 306 -19.07 15.18 2.21
CA GLY A 306 -19.37 14.44 3.43
C GLY A 306 -20.29 15.20 4.40
N ASP A 307 -21.07 14.41 5.14
CA ASP A 307 -22.03 14.85 6.15
C ASP A 307 -21.49 14.60 7.56
N GLU A 308 -21.48 15.62 8.43
CA GLU A 308 -21.14 15.45 9.86
C GLU A 308 -22.31 14.78 10.59
N ILE A 309 -22.30 13.45 10.66
CA ILE A 309 -23.41 12.65 11.22
C ILE A 309 -23.43 12.63 12.76
N ALA A 310 -22.27 12.77 13.41
CA ALA A 310 -22.14 12.77 14.86
C ALA A 310 -20.88 13.50 15.32
N SER A 311 -20.96 14.25 16.42
CA SER A 311 -19.79 14.89 17.04
C SER A 311 -19.95 15.15 18.54
N VAL A 312 -18.80 15.27 19.23
CA VAL A 312 -18.68 15.49 20.68
C VAL A 312 -17.56 16.51 20.94
N GLU A 313 -17.86 17.61 21.66
CA GLU A 313 -16.83 18.57 22.10
C GLU A 313 -15.85 17.90 23.08
N VAL A 314 -14.56 18.09 22.84
CA VAL A 314 -13.46 17.52 23.64
C VAL A 314 -12.54 18.63 24.18
N SER A 315 -11.76 18.30 25.21
CA SER A 315 -10.80 19.22 25.81
C SER A 315 -9.49 18.49 26.12
N GLY A 316 -8.41 19.27 26.24
CA GLY A 316 -7.04 18.73 26.21
C GLY A 316 -6.39 18.95 24.85
N GLY A 317 -5.43 18.10 24.51
CA GLY A 317 -4.65 18.20 23.26
C GLY A 317 -4.29 16.86 22.63
N ILE A 318 -4.78 15.74 23.17
CA ILE A 318 -4.56 14.39 22.64
C ILE A 318 -5.90 13.66 22.61
N VAL A 319 -6.18 12.96 21.52
CA VAL A 319 -7.23 11.94 21.41
C VAL A 319 -6.67 10.68 20.78
N TRP A 320 -7.33 9.55 21.00
CA TRP A 320 -7.10 8.35 20.21
C TRP A 320 -8.29 8.13 19.28
N LEU A 321 -8.00 7.84 18.01
CA LEU A 321 -8.98 7.64 16.94
C LEU A 321 -8.84 6.20 16.44
N ARG A 322 -9.94 5.46 16.36
CA ARG A 322 -9.97 4.03 15.99
C ARG A 322 -10.94 3.76 14.86
N LEU A 323 -10.49 2.91 13.95
CA LEU A 323 -11.24 2.46 12.78
C LEU A 323 -11.06 0.94 12.61
N GLU A 324 -12.14 0.20 12.89
CA GLU A 324 -12.27 -1.24 12.72
C GLU A 324 -12.97 -1.52 11.36
N VAL A 325 -12.43 -2.44 10.56
CA VAL A 325 -12.94 -2.70 9.20
C VAL A 325 -12.89 -4.20 8.86
N GLY A 326 -14.01 -4.76 8.38
CA GLY A 326 -14.08 -6.07 7.75
C GLY A 326 -13.96 -5.97 6.22
N VAL A 327 -13.05 -6.72 5.60
CA VAL A 327 -12.77 -6.68 4.15
C VAL A 327 -13.03 -8.02 3.44
N ASN A 328 -13.93 -8.83 4.00
CA ASN A 328 -14.22 -10.19 3.56
C ASN A 328 -15.74 -10.38 3.38
N SER A 329 -16.16 -11.08 2.32
CA SER A 329 -17.55 -11.43 2.00
C SER A 329 -18.30 -12.24 3.06
N PHE A 330 -17.59 -12.82 4.04
CA PHE A 330 -18.18 -13.55 5.18
C PHE A 330 -18.45 -12.67 6.41
N TYR A 331 -18.05 -11.40 6.40
CA TYR A 331 -18.24 -10.44 7.49
C TYR A 331 -19.10 -9.27 7.01
N ASN A 332 -19.59 -8.44 7.93
CA ASN A 332 -20.13 -7.14 7.55
C ASN A 332 -18.99 -6.30 6.94
N GLN A 333 -19.18 -5.87 5.69
CA GLN A 333 -18.23 -5.02 4.99
C GLN A 333 -18.55 -3.56 5.33
N GLU A 334 -18.23 -3.17 6.56
CA GLU A 334 -18.54 -1.86 7.15
C GLU A 334 -17.31 -1.25 7.86
N GLY A 335 -17.21 0.08 7.86
CA GLY A 335 -16.23 0.83 8.65
C GLY A 335 -16.81 1.27 10.00
N ARG A 336 -16.24 0.82 11.11
CA ARG A 336 -16.68 1.13 12.48
C ARG A 336 -15.72 2.12 13.15
N PHE A 337 -16.24 3.29 13.50
CA PHE A 337 -15.47 4.42 14.01
C PHE A 337 -15.68 4.61 15.51
N SER A 338 -14.59 4.85 16.25
CA SER A 338 -14.62 5.13 17.69
C SER A 338 -13.47 6.05 18.12
N TYR A 339 -13.63 6.72 19.26
CA TYR A 339 -12.63 7.63 19.82
C TYR A 339 -12.41 7.39 21.31
N SER A 340 -11.29 7.89 21.84
CA SER A 340 -10.98 7.89 23.27
C SER A 340 -10.27 9.17 23.67
N THR A 341 -10.47 9.61 24.92
CA THR A 341 -9.77 10.75 25.55
C THR A 341 -8.81 10.31 26.66
N ASP A 342 -8.75 9.02 27.00
CA ASP A 342 -7.83 8.44 28.00
C ASP A 342 -6.90 7.34 27.43
N GLY A 343 -7.11 6.93 26.18
CA GLY A 343 -6.35 5.89 25.49
C GLY A 343 -6.74 4.46 25.86
N VAL A 344 -7.76 4.28 26.70
CA VAL A 344 -8.18 2.99 27.27
C VAL A 344 -9.64 2.70 26.91
N ASN A 345 -10.55 3.64 27.19
CA ASN A 345 -11.98 3.51 26.98
C ASN A 345 -12.35 4.13 25.64
N PHE A 346 -12.88 3.33 24.71
CA PHE A 346 -13.25 3.78 23.37
C PHE A 346 -14.78 3.84 23.22
N GLU A 347 -15.28 4.99 22.79
CA GLU A 347 -16.69 5.26 22.53
C GLU A 347 -16.95 5.26 21.00
N PRO A 348 -17.93 4.47 20.49
CA PRO A 348 -18.37 4.56 19.11
C PRO A 348 -18.95 5.95 18.79
N LEU A 349 -18.73 6.45 17.57
CA LEU A 349 -19.25 7.75 17.12
C LEU A 349 -19.79 7.65 15.69
N GLY A 350 -21.09 7.96 15.52
CA GLY A 350 -21.82 7.80 14.27
C GLY A 350 -22.29 6.34 14.02
N GLU A 351 -23.19 6.17 13.06
CA GLU A 351 -23.43 4.88 12.42
C GLU A 351 -22.18 4.40 11.64
N PRO A 352 -22.04 3.07 11.39
CA PRO A 352 -20.98 2.55 10.54
C PRO A 352 -21.03 3.13 9.12
N HIS A 353 -19.87 3.22 8.46
CA HIS A 353 -19.81 3.40 7.02
C HIS A 353 -20.17 2.07 6.35
N GLU A 354 -21.46 1.90 6.07
CA GLU A 354 -21.97 0.92 5.11
C GLU A 354 -21.51 1.28 3.68
N GLU A 355 -21.67 0.36 2.72
CA GLU A 355 -21.17 0.50 1.34
C GLU A 355 -19.63 0.56 1.19
N ILE A 356 -18.94 -0.45 1.76
CA ILE A 356 -17.67 -0.92 1.19
C ILE A 356 -17.95 -1.49 -0.22
N ASP A 357 -18.01 -0.59 -1.20
CA ASP A 357 -18.51 -0.86 -2.55
C ASP A 357 -17.66 -1.91 -3.28
N ARG A 358 -18.36 -2.81 -3.98
CA ARG A 358 -17.81 -3.91 -4.78
C ARG A 358 -17.43 -3.47 -6.19
N GLY A 359 -17.61 -2.19 -6.53
CA GLY A 359 -17.12 -1.57 -7.75
C GLY A 359 -15.62 -1.79 -7.97
N ILE A 360 -15.30 -2.38 -9.12
CA ILE A 360 -13.91 -2.58 -9.60
C ILE A 360 -13.32 -1.32 -10.27
N LEU A 361 -14.14 -0.31 -10.57
CA LEU A 361 -13.77 0.82 -11.44
C LEU A 361 -12.63 1.69 -10.88
N HIS A 362 -12.49 1.77 -9.55
CA HIS A 362 -11.41 2.48 -8.88
C HIS A 362 -10.14 1.61 -8.70
N PHE A 363 -10.20 0.32 -9.08
CA PHE A 363 -9.20 -0.73 -8.90
C PHE A 363 -8.76 -0.97 -7.44
N MET A 364 -8.06 0.00 -6.85
CA MET A 364 -7.58 0.01 -5.46
C MET A 364 -8.64 -0.47 -4.46
N GLY A 365 -8.19 -1.26 -3.49
CA GLY A 365 -8.94 -1.58 -2.28
C GLY A 365 -9.08 -0.38 -1.33
N TYR A 366 -9.86 -0.57 -0.27
CA TYR A 366 -9.95 0.41 0.82
C TYR A 366 -8.62 0.47 1.61
N ARG A 367 -8.24 1.67 2.03
CA ARG A 367 -7.07 1.92 2.87
C ARG A 367 -7.43 2.57 4.19
N TYR A 368 -6.56 2.39 5.18
CA TYR A 368 -6.47 3.33 6.29
C TYR A 368 -5.75 4.59 5.81
N GLY A 369 -6.22 5.77 6.19
CA GLY A 369 -5.49 7.02 5.99
C GLY A 369 -5.44 7.88 7.25
N VAL A 370 -4.44 8.76 7.32
CA VAL A 370 -4.29 9.81 8.33
C VAL A 370 -4.04 11.14 7.61
N PHE A 371 -4.77 12.20 7.97
CA PHE A 371 -4.78 13.47 7.22
C PHE A 371 -4.76 14.70 8.13
N ASN A 372 -4.36 15.85 7.56
CA ASN A 372 -4.59 17.18 8.13
C ASN A 372 -4.75 18.25 7.03
N TYR A 373 -5.88 18.97 7.01
CA TYR A 373 -6.13 20.08 6.09
C TYR A 373 -6.88 21.23 6.76
N ALA A 374 -6.80 22.43 6.18
CA ALA A 374 -7.51 23.62 6.69
C ALA A 374 -8.70 23.97 5.80
N THR A 375 -9.78 24.51 6.38
CA THR A 375 -10.87 25.14 5.60
C THR A 375 -10.71 26.66 5.48
N LEU A 376 -9.89 27.29 6.34
CA LEU A 376 -9.70 28.75 6.41
C LEU A 376 -8.32 29.21 5.94
N ALA A 377 -7.23 28.72 6.57
CA ALA A 377 -5.86 29.10 6.23
C ALA A 377 -4.84 28.02 6.67
N ARG A 378 -3.74 27.85 5.91
CA ARG A 378 -2.60 27.02 6.35
C ARG A 378 -1.95 27.64 7.60
N GLY A 379 -1.48 26.81 8.52
CA GLY A 379 -0.63 27.25 9.63
C GLY A 379 -0.67 26.37 10.88
N GLY A 380 -1.78 25.68 11.12
CA GLY A 380 -1.88 24.69 12.19
C GLY A 380 -1.30 23.32 11.81
N ALA A 381 -1.17 22.46 12.81
CA ALA A 381 -0.56 21.14 12.69
C ALA A 381 -1.13 20.13 13.70
N VAL A 382 -0.94 18.85 13.40
CA VAL A 382 -1.14 17.73 14.32
C VAL A 382 0.12 16.87 14.39
N THR A 383 0.22 16.04 15.43
CA THR A 383 1.31 15.05 15.57
C THR A 383 0.73 13.67 15.82
N VAL A 384 0.94 12.76 14.89
CA VAL A 384 0.61 11.34 15.03
C VAL A 384 1.70 10.71 15.91
N LYS A 385 1.43 10.54 17.21
CA LYS A 385 2.41 10.02 18.18
C LYS A 385 2.64 8.52 18.01
N SER A 386 1.58 7.80 17.69
CA SER A 386 1.63 6.39 17.36
C SER A 386 0.49 5.98 16.42
N LEU A 387 0.75 4.96 15.61
CA LEU A 387 -0.23 4.31 14.74
C LEU A 387 -0.10 2.81 14.97
N SER A 388 -1.17 2.17 15.44
CA SER A 388 -1.22 0.73 15.71
C SER A 388 -2.21 0.04 14.79
N ILE A 389 -1.84 -1.13 14.26
CA ILE A 389 -2.73 -2.02 13.51
C ILE A 389 -2.74 -3.39 14.18
N HIS A 390 -3.94 -3.92 14.39
CA HIS A 390 -4.18 -5.25 14.93
C HIS A 390 -5.16 -6.02 14.02
N GLU A 391 -5.05 -7.34 13.99
CA GLU A 391 -6.00 -8.28 13.38
C GLU A 391 -6.99 -8.77 14.46
#